data_AF-A0A210PW05-F1
#
_entry.id   AF-A0A210PW05-F1
#
_cell.length_a   1.000
_cell.length_b   1.000
_cell.length_c   1.000
_cell.angle_alpha   90.00
_cell.angle_beta   90.00
_cell.angle_gamma   90.00
#
_symmetry.space_group_name_H-M   'P 1'
#
loop_
_entity.id
_entity.type
_entity.pdbx_description
1 polymer ?
#
loop_
_entity_poly.entity_id
_entity_poly.type
_entity_poly.pdbx_seq_one_letter_code
_entity_poly.pdbx_strand_id
1 'polypeptide(L)'
;MTEEYSAEVKKLHTEMVRKLSGNLAPVWNLKIKWGELLDSLSHDNPLSQAEIQGISTMQQLFVALMDKRFIDYGKYGPFEKSLRPIHPNMASAVKQFQAKIIAQIAKEEKKRDVALTPKIGKDTVEEVGHDENEDWDEIIEDDEDKDERSAPLPETERLKLQAEMLLELSDCLGEKQKDDWAKFMTNLRVYFKAGVLADIHNVMDAFNTLKKRGHLKLGFYDVLKDMVRPIDDDMVTIIDKFSADINRGLPARERAPIGKGTKRRMSYRSKGNLAEGQASMGSQRNEQPTKKSRHS
;
A
#
# COMPACT_ATOMS: atom_id res chain seq x y z
N MET A 1 -31.69 -13.96 18.89
CA MET A 1 -32.04 -12.75 18.13
C MET A 1 -30.73 -12.11 17.73
N THR A 2 -30.38 -12.10 16.45
CA THR A 2 -29.27 -11.27 15.97
C THR A 2 -29.79 -9.85 15.97
N GLU A 3 -29.33 -9.03 16.93
CA GLU A 3 -29.60 -7.60 16.89
C GLU A 3 -29.12 -7.07 15.56
N GLU A 4 -30.06 -6.58 14.75
CA GLU A 4 -29.70 -6.06 13.45
C GLU A 4 -29.02 -4.71 13.65
N TYR A 5 -27.71 -4.67 13.42
CA TYR A 5 -26.93 -3.43 13.40
C TYR A 5 -27.49 -2.46 12.37
N SER A 6 -27.39 -1.15 12.64
CA SER A 6 -27.89 -0.09 11.75
C SER A 6 -27.21 -0.08 10.38
N ALA A 7 -27.84 0.62 9.44
CA ALA A 7 -27.26 0.88 8.12
C ALA A 7 -25.94 1.66 8.22
N GLU A 8 -25.82 2.57 9.18
CA GLU A 8 -24.61 3.37 9.43
C GLU A 8 -23.44 2.49 9.89
N VAL A 9 -23.68 1.54 10.80
CA VAL A 9 -22.66 0.58 11.26
C VAL A 9 -22.22 -0.32 10.09
N LYS A 10 -23.17 -0.85 9.31
CA LYS A 10 -22.90 -1.66 8.11
C LYS A 10 -22.11 -0.87 7.05
N LYS A 11 -22.39 0.43 6.90
CA LYS A 11 -21.65 1.32 5.99
C LYS A 11 -20.20 1.49 6.40
N LEU A 12 -19.93 1.77 7.69
CA LEU A 12 -18.56 1.90 8.21
C LEU A 12 -17.75 0.60 8.03
N HIS A 13 -18.36 -0.56 8.28
CA HIS A 13 -17.75 -1.86 7.99
C HIS A 13 -17.41 -1.99 6.50
N THR A 14 -18.36 -1.69 5.61
CA THR A 14 -18.15 -1.77 4.16
C THR A 14 -17.03 -0.86 3.69
N GLU A 15 -16.93 0.36 4.25
CA GLU A 15 -15.82 1.28 3.96
C GLU A 15 -14.46 0.74 4.42
N MET A 16 -14.41 0.11 5.61
CA MET A 16 -13.21 -0.56 6.10
C MET A 16 -12.79 -1.69 5.16
N VAL A 17 -13.71 -2.62 4.84
CA VAL A 17 -13.43 -3.76 3.95
C VAL A 17 -12.97 -3.29 2.58
N ARG A 18 -13.61 -2.26 2.00
CA ARG A 18 -13.20 -1.66 0.73
C ARG A 18 -11.79 -1.07 0.80
N LYS A 19 -11.45 -0.36 1.89
CA LYS A 19 -10.11 0.20 2.10
C LYS A 19 -9.06 -0.91 2.17
N LEU A 20 -9.32 -1.96 2.93
CA LEU A 20 -8.42 -3.12 3.03
C LEU A 20 -8.29 -3.83 1.69
N SER A 21 -9.40 -4.01 0.96
CA SER A 21 -9.39 -4.64 -0.35
C SER A 21 -8.46 -3.92 -1.33
N GLY A 22 -8.42 -2.58 -1.32
CA GLY A 22 -7.51 -1.83 -2.19
C GLY A 22 -6.02 -1.97 -1.85
N ASN A 23 -5.67 -2.45 -0.66
CA ASN A 23 -4.29 -2.50 -0.17
C ASN A 23 -3.79 -3.93 0.15
N LEU A 24 -4.69 -4.92 0.22
CA LEU A 24 -4.39 -6.29 0.66
C LEU A 24 -5.03 -7.39 -0.19
N ALA A 25 -6.10 -7.10 -0.94
CA ALA A 25 -6.75 -8.13 -1.77
C ALA A 25 -5.73 -8.71 -2.77
N PRO A 26 -5.97 -9.93 -3.31
CA PRO A 26 -5.04 -10.61 -4.22
C PRO A 26 -4.97 -9.92 -5.60
N VAL A 27 -4.47 -8.70 -5.61
CA VAL A 27 -3.84 -8.09 -6.78
C VAL A 27 -2.45 -8.74 -6.88
N TRP A 28 -1.94 -8.93 -8.09
CA TRP A 28 -0.78 -9.79 -8.35
C TRP A 28 0.45 -9.50 -7.48
N ASN A 29 0.71 -8.22 -7.17
CA ASN A 29 1.81 -7.75 -6.33
C ASN A 29 1.57 -7.93 -4.82
N LEU A 30 0.34 -8.19 -4.41
CA LEU A 30 -0.06 -8.42 -3.02
C LEU A 30 -0.36 -9.88 -2.72
N LYS A 31 -0.24 -10.78 -3.71
CA LYS A 31 -0.49 -12.23 -3.54
C LYS A 31 0.32 -12.84 -2.40
N ILE A 32 1.57 -12.42 -2.21
CA ILE A 32 2.42 -12.90 -1.11
C ILE A 32 1.81 -12.47 0.24
N LYS A 33 1.55 -11.18 0.43
CA LYS A 33 0.94 -10.66 1.67
C LYS A 33 -0.47 -11.20 1.94
N TRP A 34 -1.24 -11.43 0.87
CA TRP A 34 -2.56 -12.06 0.96
C TRP A 34 -2.46 -13.52 1.41
N GLY A 35 -1.50 -14.28 0.84
CA GLY A 35 -1.19 -15.64 1.28
C GLY A 35 -0.75 -15.67 2.74
N GLU A 36 0.20 -14.81 3.13
CA GLU A 36 0.65 -14.67 4.52
C GLU A 36 -0.50 -14.36 5.49
N LEU A 37 -1.46 -13.52 5.07
CA LEU A 37 -2.65 -13.21 5.88
C LEU A 37 -3.58 -14.41 6.02
N LEU A 38 -3.82 -15.13 4.93
CA LEU A 38 -4.65 -16.33 4.98
C LEU A 38 -3.97 -17.43 5.81
N ASP A 39 -2.66 -17.57 5.70
CA ASP A 39 -1.87 -18.52 6.48
C ASP A 39 -1.87 -18.15 7.97
N SER A 40 -1.75 -16.86 8.32
CA SER A 40 -1.83 -16.43 9.73
C SER A 40 -3.21 -16.71 10.34
N LEU A 41 -4.27 -16.55 9.55
CA LEU A 41 -5.64 -16.93 9.92
C LEU A 41 -5.87 -18.45 9.91
N SER A 42 -4.98 -19.25 9.32
CA SER A 42 -5.03 -20.71 9.48
C SER A 42 -4.44 -21.16 10.82
N HIS A 43 -3.43 -20.46 11.33
CA HIS A 43 -2.73 -20.86 12.57
C HIS A 43 -3.56 -20.63 13.82
N ASP A 44 -4.30 -19.51 13.87
CA ASP A 44 -5.23 -19.20 14.97
C ASP A 44 -6.56 -19.99 14.86
N ASN A 45 -6.69 -20.83 13.81
CA ASN A 45 -7.80 -21.72 13.52
C ASN A 45 -9.22 -21.12 13.27
N PRO A 46 -9.45 -19.85 12.89
CA PRO A 46 -10.79 -19.42 12.46
C PRO A 46 -11.24 -20.01 11.12
N LEU A 47 -10.31 -20.39 10.24
CA LEU A 47 -10.61 -20.88 8.89
C LEU A 47 -9.86 -22.17 8.60
N SER A 48 -10.55 -23.13 7.98
CA SER A 48 -9.93 -24.33 7.43
C SER A 48 -9.19 -24.04 6.12
N GLN A 49 -8.24 -24.90 5.76
CA GLN A 49 -7.52 -24.79 4.48
C GLN A 49 -8.46 -24.84 3.26
N ALA A 50 -9.54 -25.62 3.32
CA ALA A 50 -10.53 -25.67 2.25
C ALA A 50 -11.27 -24.32 2.10
N GLU A 51 -11.62 -23.66 3.21
CA GLU A 51 -12.25 -22.34 3.19
C GLU A 51 -11.27 -21.27 2.66
N ILE A 52 -10.02 -21.31 3.11
CA ILE A 52 -8.95 -20.41 2.64
C ILE A 52 -8.80 -20.46 1.12
N GLN A 53 -8.79 -21.67 0.53
CA GLN A 53 -8.69 -21.85 -0.92
C GLN A 53 -9.89 -21.26 -1.69
N GLY A 54 -11.06 -21.19 -1.06
CA GLY A 54 -12.26 -20.58 -1.63
C GLY A 54 -12.32 -19.04 -1.50
N ILE A 55 -11.45 -18.45 -0.68
CA ILE A 55 -11.46 -17.02 -0.39
C ILE A 55 -10.57 -16.26 -1.38
N SER A 56 -11.22 -15.59 -2.33
CA SER A 56 -10.56 -14.83 -3.40
C SER A 56 -10.63 -13.31 -3.21
N THR A 57 -11.40 -12.83 -2.23
CA THR A 57 -11.61 -11.39 -1.99
C THR A 57 -11.64 -11.08 -0.50
N MET A 58 -11.33 -9.82 -0.15
CA MET A 58 -11.44 -9.34 1.23
C MET A 58 -12.88 -9.43 1.76
N GLN A 59 -13.89 -9.21 0.89
CA GLN A 59 -15.29 -9.36 1.29
C GLN A 59 -15.63 -10.79 1.69
N GLN A 60 -15.21 -11.78 0.89
CA GLN A 60 -15.41 -13.20 1.21
C GLN A 60 -14.70 -13.59 2.51
N LEU A 61 -13.49 -13.06 2.74
CA LEU A 61 -12.76 -13.28 3.99
C LEU A 61 -13.57 -12.78 5.19
N PHE A 62 -14.05 -11.52 5.15
CA PHE A 62 -14.80 -10.96 6.27
C PHE A 62 -16.13 -11.67 6.53
N VAL A 63 -16.84 -12.09 5.48
CA VAL A 63 -18.05 -12.91 5.62
C VAL A 63 -17.71 -14.23 6.33
N ALA A 64 -16.68 -14.95 5.87
CA ALA A 64 -16.28 -16.21 6.50
C ALA A 64 -15.86 -16.03 7.97
N LEU A 65 -15.10 -14.97 8.29
CA LEU A 65 -14.69 -14.69 9.68
C LEU A 65 -15.87 -14.28 10.58
N MET A 66 -16.87 -13.57 10.05
CA MET A 66 -18.10 -13.23 10.79
C MET A 66 -18.99 -14.45 11.01
N ASP A 67 -19.14 -15.32 10.01
CA ASP A 67 -19.91 -16.56 10.10
C ASP A 67 -19.34 -17.49 11.18
N LYS A 68 -18.01 -17.50 11.34
CA LYS A 68 -17.28 -18.23 12.40
C LYS A 68 -17.26 -17.49 13.73
N ARG A 69 -17.85 -16.30 13.82
CA ARG A 69 -17.82 -15.40 14.99
C ARG A 69 -16.41 -15.06 15.47
N PHE A 70 -15.42 -15.16 14.59
CA PHE A 70 -14.05 -14.75 14.88
C PHE A 70 -13.93 -13.22 14.97
N ILE A 71 -14.74 -12.52 14.16
CA ILE A 71 -14.96 -11.09 14.24
C ILE A 71 -16.45 -10.78 14.29
N ASP A 72 -16.78 -9.57 14.75
CA ASP A 72 -18.13 -9.02 14.72
C ASP A 72 -18.07 -7.50 14.56
N TYR A 73 -19.21 -6.84 14.35
CA TYR A 73 -19.29 -5.38 14.33
C TYR A 73 -18.79 -4.79 15.65
N GLY A 74 -17.69 -4.04 15.59
CA GLY A 74 -17.02 -3.47 16.75
C GLY A 74 -16.02 -4.40 17.44
N LYS A 75 -15.92 -5.66 17.01
CA LYS A 75 -14.98 -6.67 17.54
C LYS A 75 -14.04 -7.17 16.44
N TYR A 76 -13.13 -6.30 16.01
CA TYR A 76 -12.14 -6.61 14.98
C TYR A 76 -10.74 -6.90 15.53
N GLY A 77 -10.58 -6.91 16.86
CA GLY A 77 -9.29 -7.10 17.54
C GLY A 77 -8.53 -8.37 17.12
N PRO A 78 -9.17 -9.56 17.04
CA PRO A 78 -8.49 -10.77 16.57
C PRO A 78 -7.91 -10.62 15.16
N PHE A 79 -8.70 -10.12 14.21
CA PHE A 79 -8.22 -9.87 12.84
C PHE A 79 -7.13 -8.80 12.79
N GLU A 80 -7.26 -7.72 13.56
CA GLU A 80 -6.23 -6.67 13.68
C GLU A 80 -4.89 -7.24 14.17
N LYS A 81 -4.93 -8.14 15.17
CA LYS A 81 -3.75 -8.81 15.71
C LYS A 81 -3.07 -9.71 14.67
N SER A 82 -3.84 -10.51 13.92
CA SER A 82 -3.29 -11.36 12.84
C SER A 82 -2.75 -10.56 11.67
N LEU A 83 -3.31 -9.37 11.40
CA LEU A 83 -2.89 -8.48 10.32
C LEU A 83 -1.63 -7.67 10.65
N ARG A 84 -1.40 -7.34 11.94
CA ARG A 84 -0.33 -6.43 12.37
C ARG A 84 1.09 -6.85 11.93
N PRO A 85 1.51 -8.13 12.03
CA PRO A 85 2.84 -8.56 11.60
C PRO A 85 3.06 -8.44 10.08
N ILE A 86 1.99 -8.50 9.30
CA ILE A 86 2.03 -8.55 7.82
C ILE A 86 1.90 -7.14 7.24
N HIS A 87 0.99 -6.35 7.81
CA HIS A 87 0.68 -5.02 7.31
C HIS A 87 0.28 -4.06 8.45
N PRO A 88 1.27 -3.50 9.19
CA PRO A 88 1.01 -2.67 10.38
C PRO A 88 0.10 -1.46 10.08
N ASN A 89 0.31 -0.79 8.94
CA ASN A 89 -0.53 0.35 8.54
C ASN A 89 -2.01 -0.02 8.33
N MET A 90 -2.28 -1.24 7.84
CA MET A 90 -3.67 -1.71 7.65
C MET A 90 -4.28 -2.18 8.96
N ALA A 91 -3.49 -2.79 9.85
CA ALA A 91 -3.93 -3.07 11.23
C ALA A 91 -4.32 -1.79 11.97
N SER A 92 -3.54 -0.72 11.86
CA SER A 92 -3.91 0.60 12.39
C SER A 92 -5.20 1.13 11.78
N ALA A 93 -5.41 0.94 10.47
CA ALA A 93 -6.66 1.33 9.82
C ALA A 93 -7.86 0.54 10.36
N VAL A 94 -7.74 -0.78 10.56
CA VAL A 94 -8.77 -1.62 11.20
C VAL A 94 -9.10 -1.08 12.58
N LYS A 95 -8.10 -0.80 13.42
CA LYS A 95 -8.28 -0.24 14.76
C LYS A 95 -9.05 1.08 14.75
N GLN A 96 -8.74 1.98 13.82
CA GLN A 96 -9.47 3.25 13.66
C GLN A 96 -10.92 3.06 13.25
N PHE A 97 -11.20 2.16 12.30
CA PHE A 97 -12.58 1.85 11.90
C PHE A 97 -13.36 1.15 13.01
N GLN A 98 -12.72 0.25 13.76
CA GLN A 98 -13.31 -0.39 14.93
C GLN A 98 -13.78 0.66 15.95
N ALA A 99 -12.93 1.65 16.27
CA ALA A 99 -13.30 2.72 17.20
C ALA A 99 -14.52 3.52 16.69
N LYS A 100 -14.57 3.84 15.39
CA LYS A 100 -15.72 4.53 14.78
C LYS A 100 -17.01 3.71 14.87
N ILE A 101 -16.91 2.41 14.61
CA ILE A 101 -18.05 1.49 14.68
C ILE A 101 -18.56 1.37 16.13
N ILE A 102 -17.67 1.19 17.11
CA ILE A 102 -18.04 1.15 18.53
C ILE A 102 -18.74 2.45 18.95
N ALA A 103 -18.19 3.61 18.57
CA ALA A 103 -18.79 4.91 18.87
C ALA A 103 -20.18 5.07 18.25
N GLN A 104 -20.38 4.57 17.03
CA GLN A 104 -21.68 4.59 16.35
C GLN A 104 -22.70 3.67 17.04
N ILE A 105 -22.29 2.46 17.45
CA ILE A 105 -23.13 1.52 18.21
C ILE A 105 -23.58 2.18 19.53
N ALA A 106 -22.64 2.71 20.31
CA ALA A 106 -22.94 3.37 21.59
C ALA A 106 -23.89 4.58 21.43
N LYS A 107 -23.71 5.35 20.35
CA LYS A 107 -24.59 6.47 20.01
C LYS A 107 -26.03 6.02 19.73
N GLU A 108 -26.20 4.86 19.10
CA GLU A 108 -27.51 4.30 18.79
C GLU A 108 -28.18 3.68 20.01
N GLU A 109 -27.41 2.99 20.86
CA GLU A 109 -27.89 2.47 22.15
C GLU A 109 -28.45 3.60 23.02
N LYS A 110 -27.69 4.69 23.19
CA LYS A 110 -28.15 5.87 23.93
C LYS A 110 -29.45 6.47 23.36
N LYS A 111 -29.64 6.44 22.04
CA LYS A 111 -30.88 6.90 21.41
C LYS A 111 -32.07 5.98 21.70
N ARG A 112 -31.83 4.66 21.76
CA ARG A 112 -32.87 3.66 22.10
C ARG A 112 -33.32 3.81 23.55
N ASP A 113 -32.38 4.01 24.47
CA ASP A 113 -32.70 4.18 25.90
C ASP A 113 -33.55 5.44 26.16
N VAL A 114 -33.25 6.54 25.45
CA VAL A 114 -34.05 7.77 25.52
C VAL A 114 -35.45 7.57 24.91
N ALA A 115 -35.60 6.73 23.89
CA ALA A 115 -36.92 6.45 23.30
C ALA A 115 -37.81 5.55 24.19
N LEU A 116 -37.20 4.75 25.07
CA LEU A 116 -37.89 3.82 25.97
C LEU A 116 -38.27 4.43 27.31
N THR A 117 -37.74 5.61 27.69
CA THR A 117 -38.22 6.31 28.88
C THR A 117 -39.64 6.83 28.59
N PRO A 118 -40.68 6.31 29.26
CA PRO A 118 -42.04 6.79 29.05
C PRO A 118 -42.06 8.27 29.37
N LYS A 119 -42.72 9.08 28.54
CA LYS A 119 -43.08 10.46 28.89
C LYS A 119 -44.08 10.41 30.05
N ILE A 120 -43.57 10.18 31.26
CA ILE A 120 -44.32 10.40 32.48
C ILE A 120 -44.57 11.90 32.50
N GLY A 121 -45.83 12.29 32.31
CA GLY A 121 -46.26 13.68 32.25
C GLY A 121 -45.73 14.44 33.46
N LYS A 122 -44.83 15.38 33.21
CA LYS A 122 -44.41 16.37 34.21
C LYS A 122 -45.49 17.43 34.28
N ASP A 123 -46.52 17.16 35.08
CA ASP A 123 -47.25 18.23 35.74
C ASP A 123 -46.42 18.65 36.97
N THR A 124 -45.92 19.88 36.91
CA THR A 124 -45.59 20.80 38.03
C THR A 124 -44.94 20.23 39.30
N VAL A 125 -43.63 20.46 39.48
CA VAL A 125 -43.05 20.79 40.80
C VAL A 125 -41.93 21.81 40.63
N GLU A 126 -42.00 22.82 41.49
CA GLU A 126 -41.18 24.04 41.55
C GLU A 126 -39.69 23.80 41.83
N GLU A 127 -38.95 24.78 41.35
CA GLU A 127 -37.53 25.04 41.38
C GLU A 127 -37.02 25.25 42.82
N VAL A 128 -36.07 24.42 43.25
CA VAL A 128 -35.25 24.67 44.44
C VAL A 128 -33.79 24.68 43.99
N GLY A 129 -33.19 25.86 44.11
CA GLY A 129 -31.79 26.12 43.80
C GLY A 129 -30.85 25.31 44.68
N HIS A 130 -29.75 24.85 44.08
CA HIS A 130 -28.60 24.45 44.85
C HIS A 130 -27.31 24.95 44.21
N ASP A 131 -26.42 25.27 45.13
CA ASP A 131 -25.43 26.32 45.09
C ASP A 131 -24.04 25.71 44.94
N GLU A 132 -23.18 26.47 44.29
CA GLU A 132 -21.75 26.64 44.56
C GLU A 132 -20.73 25.48 44.54
N ASN A 133 -19.59 25.85 43.92
CA ASN A 133 -18.21 25.43 44.20
C ASN A 133 -17.75 24.07 43.66
N GLU A 134 -17.21 24.10 42.43
CA GLU A 134 -16.14 23.18 42.05
C GLU A 134 -14.86 23.97 41.68
N ASP A 135 -13.89 23.71 42.54
CA ASP A 135 -12.50 24.09 42.60
C ASP A 135 -11.76 23.69 41.31
N TRP A 136 -11.22 24.67 40.59
CA TRP A 136 -10.43 24.43 39.38
C TRP A 136 -8.98 24.22 39.78
N ASP A 137 -8.64 22.98 40.09
CA ASP A 137 -7.26 22.51 40.25
C ASP A 137 -6.40 22.95 39.04
N GLU A 138 -5.28 23.55 39.40
CA GLU A 138 -4.22 24.11 38.59
C GLU A 138 -3.67 23.04 37.62
N ILE A 139 -4.13 23.10 36.36
CA ILE A 139 -3.64 22.23 35.28
C ILE A 139 -2.23 22.69 34.92
N ILE A 140 -1.26 21.84 35.25
CA ILE A 140 0.13 21.91 34.80
C ILE A 140 0.13 21.89 33.26
N GLU A 141 0.45 23.02 32.64
CA GLU A 141 0.76 23.11 31.21
C GLU A 141 2.11 22.42 30.99
N ASP A 142 2.08 21.10 30.83
CA ASP A 142 3.19 20.38 30.18
C ASP A 142 3.34 21.01 28.78
N ASP A 143 4.50 21.63 28.54
CA ASP A 143 5.01 22.06 27.24
C ASP A 143 5.09 20.83 26.32
N GLU A 144 3.93 20.37 25.84
CA GLU A 144 3.83 19.52 24.68
C GLU A 144 4.44 20.32 23.54
N ASP A 145 5.65 19.93 23.15
CA ASP A 145 6.22 20.19 21.84
C ASP A 145 5.10 19.96 20.82
N LYS A 146 4.39 21.04 20.48
CA LYS A 146 3.44 21.08 19.40
C LYS A 146 4.29 20.84 18.18
N ASP A 147 4.44 19.57 17.84
CA ASP A 147 4.75 19.09 16.51
C ASP A 147 3.80 19.88 15.62
N GLU A 148 4.31 21.00 15.08
CA GLU A 148 3.69 21.74 14.01
C GLU A 148 3.63 20.76 12.86
N ARG A 149 2.59 19.91 12.88
CA ARG A 149 2.28 18.96 11.84
C ARG A 149 2.03 19.82 10.63
N SER A 150 3.09 20.00 9.84
CA SER A 150 3.10 20.85 8.68
C SER A 150 1.86 20.49 7.87
N ALA A 151 1.01 21.48 7.63
CA ALA A 151 -0.21 21.26 6.90
C ALA A 151 0.14 20.58 5.56
N PRO A 152 -0.65 19.60 5.09
CA PRO A 152 -0.37 18.95 3.82
C PRO A 152 -0.25 20.01 2.71
N LEU A 153 0.75 19.87 1.83
CA LEU A 153 0.90 20.76 0.68
C LEU A 153 -0.42 20.85 -0.11
N PRO A 154 -0.75 22.04 -0.64
CA PRO A 154 -1.83 22.17 -1.61
C PRO A 154 -1.70 21.14 -2.72
N GLU A 155 -2.82 20.58 -3.18
CA GLU A 155 -2.83 19.52 -4.20
C GLU A 155 -2.07 19.93 -5.47
N THR A 156 -2.15 21.21 -5.85
CA THR A 156 -1.44 21.78 -7.00
C THR A 156 0.08 21.66 -6.86
N GLU A 157 0.64 21.83 -5.67
CA GLU A 157 2.09 21.70 -5.42
C GLU A 157 2.52 20.22 -5.37
N ARG A 158 1.66 19.36 -4.82
CA ARG A 158 1.89 17.90 -4.84
C ARG A 158 1.89 17.35 -6.27
N LEU A 159 1.07 17.91 -7.16
CA LEU A 159 1.07 17.56 -8.59
C LEU A 159 2.33 18.07 -9.32
N LYS A 160 2.85 19.25 -8.96
CA LYS A 160 4.14 19.75 -9.51
C LYS A 160 5.28 18.81 -9.13
N LEU A 161 5.37 18.42 -7.86
CA LEU A 161 6.32 17.43 -7.37
C LEU A 161 6.21 16.08 -8.11
N GLN A 162 4.99 15.60 -8.35
CA GLN A 162 4.76 14.40 -9.13
C GLN A 162 5.27 14.54 -10.57
N ALA A 163 5.07 15.70 -11.21
CA ALA A 163 5.59 15.94 -12.56
C ALA A 163 7.12 15.99 -12.59
N GLU A 164 7.76 16.62 -11.61
CA GLU A 164 9.22 16.66 -11.45
C GLU A 164 9.81 15.24 -11.30
N MET A 165 9.22 14.42 -10.43
CA MET A 165 9.60 13.01 -10.26
C MET A 165 9.55 12.24 -11.59
N LEU A 166 8.50 12.45 -12.39
CA LEU A 166 8.33 11.74 -13.66
C LEU A 166 9.30 12.21 -14.73
N LEU A 167 9.69 13.49 -14.72
CA LEU A 167 10.74 14.00 -15.59
C LEU A 167 12.09 13.37 -15.24
N GLU A 168 12.45 13.29 -13.95
CA GLU A 168 13.70 12.65 -13.51
C GLU A 168 13.71 11.15 -13.86
N LEU A 169 12.60 10.44 -13.63
CA LEU A 169 12.48 9.05 -14.04
C LEU A 169 12.54 8.89 -15.56
N SER A 170 11.97 9.83 -16.32
CA SER A 170 12.06 9.82 -17.78
C SER A 170 13.48 10.05 -18.28
N ASP A 171 14.31 10.81 -17.57
CA ASP A 171 15.73 10.95 -17.89
C ASP A 171 16.49 9.64 -17.63
N CYS A 172 16.13 8.94 -16.54
CA CYS A 172 16.66 7.61 -16.19
C CYS A 172 16.13 6.48 -17.10
N LEU A 173 14.94 6.59 -17.66
CA LEU A 173 14.31 5.56 -18.51
C LEU A 173 14.19 5.97 -19.99
N GLY A 174 14.81 7.08 -20.37
CA GLY A 174 14.62 7.70 -21.68
C GLY A 174 15.26 6.95 -22.85
N GLU A 175 15.12 7.49 -24.06
CA GLU A 175 15.56 6.87 -25.32
C GLU A 175 17.03 6.42 -25.38
N LYS A 176 17.89 7.05 -24.57
CA LYS A 176 19.31 6.69 -24.46
C LYS A 176 19.54 5.39 -23.68
N GLN A 177 18.51 4.89 -22.99
CA GLN A 177 18.52 3.76 -22.06
C GLN A 177 17.50 2.70 -22.52
N LYS A 178 17.56 2.32 -23.81
CA LYS A 178 16.60 1.40 -24.44
C LYS A 178 16.43 0.08 -23.68
N ASP A 179 17.52 -0.44 -23.12
CA ASP A 179 17.49 -1.68 -22.34
C ASP A 179 16.70 -1.53 -21.05
N ASP A 180 16.86 -0.41 -20.36
CA ASP A 180 16.17 -0.14 -19.09
C ASP A 180 14.70 0.18 -19.33
N TRP A 181 14.38 0.90 -20.42
CA TRP A 181 12.99 1.04 -20.89
C TRP A 181 12.36 -0.32 -21.22
N ALA A 182 13.07 -1.23 -21.90
CA ALA A 182 12.56 -2.56 -22.22
C ALA A 182 12.33 -3.42 -20.97
N LYS A 183 13.21 -3.34 -19.97
CA LYS A 183 13.01 -3.99 -18.66
C LYS A 183 11.79 -3.40 -17.94
N PHE A 184 11.64 -2.07 -17.95
CA PHE A 184 10.48 -1.39 -17.37
C PHE A 184 9.17 -1.84 -18.03
N MET A 185 9.14 -1.89 -19.37
CA MET A 185 7.99 -2.40 -20.12
C MET A 185 7.71 -3.89 -19.85
N THR A 186 8.76 -4.69 -19.59
CA THR A 186 8.61 -6.09 -19.18
C THR A 186 7.96 -6.19 -17.81
N ASN A 187 8.35 -5.35 -16.86
CA ASN A 187 7.76 -5.30 -15.51
C ASN A 187 6.30 -4.81 -15.57
N LEU A 188 5.97 -3.87 -16.46
CA LEU A 188 4.60 -3.41 -16.70
C LEU A 188 3.66 -4.52 -17.21
N ARG A 189 4.17 -5.56 -17.88
CA ARG A 189 3.36 -6.72 -18.34
C ARG A 189 2.69 -7.47 -17.20
N VAL A 190 3.21 -7.35 -15.98
CA VAL A 190 2.59 -7.95 -14.78
C VAL A 190 1.26 -7.26 -14.46
N TYR A 191 1.10 -5.99 -14.81
CA TYR A 191 -0.06 -5.17 -14.48
C TYR A 191 -1.04 -5.02 -15.65
N PHE A 192 -0.55 -5.10 -16.88
CA PHE A 192 -1.35 -4.80 -18.07
C PHE A 192 -1.36 -5.91 -19.12
N LYS A 193 -2.53 -6.07 -19.75
CA LYS A 193 -2.68 -6.91 -20.95
C LYS A 193 -1.92 -6.28 -22.13
N ALA A 194 -1.47 -7.11 -23.07
CA ALA A 194 -0.70 -6.69 -24.24
C ALA A 194 -1.32 -5.50 -25.01
N GLY A 195 -2.64 -5.48 -25.18
CA GLY A 195 -3.31 -4.38 -25.90
C GLY A 195 -3.16 -3.01 -25.23
N VAL A 196 -3.06 -2.95 -23.90
CA VAL A 196 -2.88 -1.68 -23.16
C VAL A 196 -1.43 -1.20 -23.24
N LEU A 197 -0.48 -2.13 -23.28
CA LEU A 197 0.94 -1.82 -23.38
C LEU A 197 1.32 -1.25 -24.74
N ALA A 198 0.54 -1.55 -25.79
CA ALA A 198 0.76 -1.02 -27.12
C ALA A 198 0.62 0.51 -27.18
N ASP A 199 -0.18 1.09 -26.28
CA ASP A 199 -0.44 2.53 -26.18
C ASP A 199 0.56 3.26 -25.25
N ILE A 200 1.52 2.54 -24.65
CA ILE A 200 2.49 3.10 -23.70
C ILE A 200 3.82 3.31 -24.42
N HIS A 201 4.16 4.56 -24.71
CA HIS A 201 5.38 4.91 -25.44
C HIS A 201 6.46 5.54 -24.55
N ASN A 202 6.09 6.11 -23.41
CA ASN A 202 7.02 6.75 -22.48
C ASN A 202 6.58 6.58 -21.01
N VAL A 203 7.43 7.02 -20.08
CA VAL A 203 7.18 6.92 -18.62
C VAL A 203 5.88 7.64 -18.21
N MET A 204 5.57 8.77 -18.85
CA MET A 204 4.36 9.54 -18.56
C MET A 204 3.09 8.77 -18.96
N ASP A 205 3.09 8.11 -20.12
CA ASP A 205 1.98 7.26 -20.58
C ASP A 205 1.77 6.08 -19.63
N ALA A 206 2.86 5.42 -19.22
CA ALA A 206 2.83 4.32 -18.26
C ALA A 206 2.22 4.78 -16.92
N PHE A 207 2.70 5.91 -16.41
CA PHE A 207 2.23 6.50 -15.17
C PHE A 207 0.75 6.87 -15.23
N ASN A 208 0.32 7.58 -16.27
CA ASN A 208 -1.08 7.97 -16.46
C ASN A 208 -2.00 6.75 -16.57
N THR A 209 -1.54 5.70 -17.25
CA THR A 209 -2.29 4.45 -17.38
C THR A 209 -2.44 3.73 -16.04
N LEU A 210 -1.36 3.65 -15.25
CA LEU A 210 -1.38 3.10 -13.88
C LEU A 210 -2.31 3.90 -12.96
N LYS A 211 -2.24 5.24 -13.01
CA LYS A 211 -3.10 6.14 -12.23
C LYS A 211 -4.58 5.98 -12.62
N LYS A 212 -4.90 5.98 -13.91
CA LYS A 212 -6.27 5.81 -14.43
C LYS A 212 -6.90 4.48 -14.01
N ARG A 213 -6.09 3.44 -13.87
CA ARG A 213 -6.52 2.09 -13.44
C ARG A 213 -6.49 1.91 -11.91
N GLY A 214 -6.16 2.95 -11.15
CA GLY A 214 -6.15 2.91 -9.68
C GLY A 214 -4.96 2.16 -9.08
N HIS A 215 -3.92 1.88 -9.86
CA HIS A 215 -2.69 1.25 -9.33
C HIS A 215 -1.75 2.26 -8.66
N LEU A 216 -1.96 3.56 -8.89
CA LEU A 216 -1.17 4.63 -8.28
C LEU A 216 -2.08 5.67 -7.63
N LYS A 217 -1.64 6.18 -6.48
CA LYS A 217 -2.25 7.30 -5.78
C LYS A 217 -1.18 8.36 -5.51
N LEU A 218 -1.58 9.64 -5.52
CA LEU A 218 -0.66 10.74 -5.24
C LEU A 218 -0.01 10.57 -3.86
N GLY A 219 1.33 10.50 -3.83
CA GLY A 219 2.13 10.25 -2.63
C GLY A 219 2.34 8.77 -2.26
N PHE A 220 1.79 7.83 -3.05
CA PHE A 220 1.90 6.39 -2.85
C PHE A 220 2.27 5.71 -4.16
N TYR A 221 3.56 5.45 -4.34
CA TYR A 221 4.14 4.95 -5.58
C TYR A 221 4.82 3.58 -5.45
N ASP A 222 4.38 2.75 -4.50
CA ASP A 222 5.03 1.45 -4.23
C ASP A 222 5.04 0.55 -5.47
N VAL A 223 3.95 0.53 -6.23
CA VAL A 223 3.87 -0.19 -7.51
C VAL A 223 4.95 0.29 -8.48
N LEU A 224 5.18 1.61 -8.57
CA LEU A 224 6.23 2.16 -9.43
C LEU A 224 7.63 1.78 -8.93
N LYS A 225 7.85 1.77 -7.60
CA LYS A 225 9.11 1.31 -6.99
C LYS A 225 9.39 -0.15 -7.30
N ASP A 226 8.40 -1.02 -7.17
CA ASP A 226 8.52 -2.44 -7.48
C ASP A 226 8.91 -2.66 -8.96
N MET A 227 8.44 -1.79 -9.86
CA MET A 227 8.76 -1.86 -11.29
C MET A 227 10.17 -1.36 -11.63
N VAL A 228 10.68 -0.35 -10.94
CA VAL A 228 12.01 0.22 -11.25
C VAL A 228 13.16 -0.40 -10.43
N ARG A 229 12.87 -0.98 -9.26
CA ARG A 229 13.89 -1.59 -8.39
C ARG A 229 14.75 -2.66 -9.09
N PRO A 230 14.20 -3.57 -9.91
CA PRO A 230 15.03 -4.55 -10.62
C PRO A 230 15.89 -3.94 -11.74
N ILE A 231 15.71 -2.66 -12.05
CA ILE A 231 16.39 -1.95 -13.13
C ILE A 231 17.54 -1.14 -12.54
N ASP A 232 17.23 -0.25 -11.60
CA ASP A 232 18.19 0.65 -10.97
C ASP A 232 17.65 1.15 -9.61
N ASP A 233 18.44 1.00 -8.55
CA ASP A 233 18.10 1.46 -7.19
C ASP A 233 18.07 3.00 -7.09
N ASP A 234 18.80 3.71 -7.98
CA ASP A 234 18.77 5.18 -8.02
C ASP A 234 17.36 5.67 -8.38
N MET A 235 16.61 4.95 -9.24
CA MET A 235 15.23 5.28 -9.58
C MET A 235 14.29 5.12 -8.36
N VAL A 236 14.53 4.13 -7.52
CA VAL A 236 13.78 3.95 -6.26
C VAL A 236 14.04 5.13 -5.33
N THR A 237 15.30 5.57 -5.25
CA THR A 237 15.71 6.73 -4.45
C THR A 237 15.03 8.02 -4.91
N ILE A 238 14.91 8.23 -6.22
CA ILE A 238 14.13 9.35 -6.80
C ILE A 238 12.68 9.28 -6.31
N ILE A 239 12.02 8.12 -6.45
CA ILE A 239 10.62 7.97 -6.05
C ILE A 239 10.45 8.19 -4.54
N ASP A 240 11.32 7.63 -3.70
CA ASP A 240 11.26 7.77 -2.24
C ASP A 240 11.39 9.24 -1.82
N LYS A 241 12.33 9.97 -2.42
CA LYS A 241 12.52 11.40 -2.18
C LYS A 241 11.24 12.18 -2.48
N PHE A 242 10.72 12.08 -3.70
CA PHE A 242 9.52 12.82 -4.09
C PHE A 242 8.28 12.37 -3.32
N SER A 243 8.17 11.09 -2.95
CA SER A 243 7.11 10.59 -2.07
C SER A 243 7.15 11.27 -0.70
N ALA A 244 8.35 11.39 -0.12
CA ALA A 244 8.54 12.05 1.16
C ALA A 244 8.18 13.54 1.07
N ASP A 245 8.63 14.25 0.04
CA ASP A 245 8.34 15.67 -0.15
C ASP A 245 6.82 15.92 -0.32
N ILE A 246 6.14 15.09 -1.11
CA ILE A 246 4.68 15.15 -1.31
C ILE A 246 3.90 14.90 -0.01
N ASN A 247 4.43 14.09 0.90
CA ASN A 247 3.74 13.67 2.13
C ASN A 247 4.09 14.54 3.35
N ARG A 248 5.32 15.08 3.44
CA ARG A 248 5.77 15.97 4.53
C ARG A 248 5.22 17.38 4.42
N GLY A 249 4.88 17.79 3.21
CA GLY A 249 4.39 19.13 3.00
C GLY A 249 5.48 20.19 2.75
N LEU A 250 6.70 19.78 2.37
CA LEU A 250 7.84 20.71 2.29
C LEU A 250 7.78 21.61 1.04
N PRO A 251 7.81 22.96 1.21
CA PRO A 251 7.82 23.89 0.09
C PRO A 251 9.11 23.76 -0.72
N ALA A 252 9.04 24.04 -2.03
CA ALA A 252 10.15 23.87 -2.96
C ALA A 252 11.44 24.64 -2.58
N ARG A 253 11.32 25.72 -1.80
CA ARG A 253 12.45 26.56 -1.38
C ARG A 253 13.36 25.93 -0.33
N GLU A 254 12.87 24.95 0.44
CA GLU A 254 13.64 24.30 1.51
C GLU A 254 14.29 22.99 1.06
N ARG A 255 14.14 22.63 -0.21
CA ARG A 255 14.68 21.39 -0.74
C ARG A 255 16.18 21.54 -0.98
N ALA A 256 16.96 20.62 -0.40
CA ALA A 256 18.37 20.48 -0.76
C ALA A 256 18.47 20.24 -2.29
N PRO A 257 19.29 21.00 -3.03
CA PRO A 257 19.51 20.75 -4.44
C PRO A 257 19.99 19.32 -4.59
N ILE A 258 19.38 18.57 -5.52
CA ILE A 258 19.93 17.28 -5.93
C ILE A 258 21.28 17.63 -6.53
N GLY A 259 22.34 17.38 -5.76
CA GLY A 259 23.68 17.37 -6.30
C GLY A 259 23.60 16.44 -7.49
N LYS A 260 23.70 16.99 -8.70
CA LYS A 260 23.86 16.22 -9.93
C LYS A 260 25.12 15.40 -9.69
N GLY A 261 24.93 14.20 -9.13
CA GLY A 261 25.99 13.30 -8.76
C GLY A 261 26.82 13.17 -10.01
N THR A 262 28.05 13.68 -9.93
CA THR A 262 29.06 13.42 -10.93
C THR A 262 28.97 11.94 -11.20
N LYS A 263 28.67 11.58 -12.46
CA LYS A 263 28.59 10.21 -12.95
C LYS A 263 29.91 9.50 -12.62
N ARG A 264 30.08 9.00 -11.40
CA ARG A 264 30.99 7.92 -11.08
C ARG A 264 30.29 6.65 -11.50
N ARG A 265 30.11 6.55 -12.82
CA ARG A 265 29.93 5.28 -13.49
C ARG A 265 31.22 4.53 -13.18
N MET A 266 31.23 3.74 -12.10
CA MET A 266 32.24 2.72 -11.88
C MET A 266 32.17 1.84 -13.13
N SER A 267 33.05 2.10 -14.11
CA SER A 267 33.29 1.13 -15.15
C SER A 267 33.81 -0.09 -14.41
N TYR A 268 33.06 -1.18 -14.42
CA TYR A 268 33.64 -2.50 -14.20
C TYR A 268 34.66 -2.70 -15.32
N ARG A 269 35.89 -2.24 -15.05
CA ARG A 269 37.08 -2.59 -15.82
C ARG A 269 37.27 -4.07 -15.56
N SER A 270 36.70 -4.88 -16.45
CA SER A 270 37.04 -6.28 -16.62
C SER A 270 38.56 -6.38 -16.53
N LYS A 271 39.05 -6.97 -15.44
CA LYS A 271 40.46 -7.32 -15.30
C LYS A 271 40.71 -8.39 -16.36
N GLY A 272 41.29 -7.97 -17.47
CA GLY A 272 41.94 -8.88 -18.40
C GLY A 272 43.00 -9.65 -17.64
N ASN A 273 42.81 -10.97 -17.52
CA ASN A 273 43.89 -11.88 -17.23
C ASN A 273 44.75 -11.98 -18.48
N LEU A 274 45.78 -11.14 -18.53
CA LEU A 274 46.99 -11.41 -19.32
C LEU A 274 47.73 -12.54 -18.59
N ALA A 275 47.71 -13.74 -19.16
CA ALA A 275 48.69 -14.78 -18.86
C ALA A 275 49.32 -15.19 -20.20
N GLU A 276 50.45 -14.55 -20.50
CA GLU A 276 51.36 -14.99 -21.54
C GLU A 276 52.13 -16.23 -21.05
N GLY A 277 52.28 -17.21 -21.96
CA GLY A 277 53.48 -18.03 -22.07
C GLY A 277 53.43 -19.41 -21.41
N GLN A 278 53.22 -20.46 -22.22
CA GLN A 278 54.33 -21.27 -22.74
C GLN A 278 53.82 -22.48 -23.54
N ALA A 279 54.37 -22.66 -24.76
CA ALA A 279 54.71 -23.92 -25.44
C ALA A 279 53.60 -24.98 -25.64
N SER A 280 53.60 -25.89 -26.61
CA SER A 280 54.30 -26.18 -27.86
C SER A 280 53.72 -27.54 -28.29
N MET A 281 53.64 -27.79 -29.60
CA MET A 281 53.42 -29.09 -30.25
C MET A 281 52.03 -29.76 -30.14
N GLY A 282 51.46 -30.08 -31.31
CA GLY A 282 50.34 -31.01 -31.37
C GLY A 282 49.56 -30.97 -32.68
N SER A 283 50.24 -31.07 -33.81
CA SER A 283 49.62 -31.38 -35.10
C SER A 283 48.96 -32.76 -35.03
N GLN A 284 47.65 -32.86 -35.27
CA GLN A 284 47.08 -34.02 -35.97
C GLN A 284 45.65 -33.77 -36.48
N ARG A 285 45.52 -34.05 -37.78
CA ARG A 285 44.29 -34.22 -38.57
C ARG A 285 43.29 -35.16 -37.89
N ASN A 286 41.99 -34.92 -38.06
CA ASN A 286 41.12 -35.91 -38.69
C ASN A 286 39.75 -35.34 -39.08
N GLU A 287 39.56 -35.28 -40.40
CA GLU A 287 38.43 -35.82 -41.17
C GLU A 287 37.03 -35.85 -40.52
N GLN A 288 36.13 -35.05 -41.11
CA GLN A 288 34.71 -35.36 -41.18
C GLN A 288 34.50 -36.72 -41.88
N PRO A 289 33.41 -37.43 -41.56
CA PRO A 289 32.40 -37.52 -42.62
C PRO A 289 30.95 -37.45 -42.13
N THR A 290 30.19 -36.78 -42.98
CA THR A 290 28.73 -36.81 -43.17
C THR A 290 28.11 -38.20 -42.98
N LYS A 291 26.96 -38.28 -42.28
CA LYS A 291 25.97 -39.34 -42.53
C LYS A 291 24.59 -38.76 -42.80
N LYS A 292 24.07 -39.27 -43.92
CA LYS A 292 22.85 -38.95 -44.63
C LYS A 292 21.61 -39.34 -43.83
N SER A 293 20.62 -38.46 -43.93
CA SER A 293 19.20 -38.75 -43.79
C SER A 293 18.77 -39.85 -44.78
N ARG A 294 17.93 -40.78 -44.32
CA ARG A 294 17.15 -41.65 -45.19
C ARG A 294 15.71 -41.69 -44.66
N HIS A 295 14.82 -41.07 -45.42
CA HIS A 295 13.39 -41.36 -45.40
C HIS A 295 13.13 -42.67 -46.14
N SER A 296 12.37 -43.57 -45.52
CA SER A 296 11.29 -44.38 -46.09
C SER A 296 10.54 -44.99 -44.93
#